data_AF-A0A2V8M4B2-F1
#
_entry.id   AF-A0A2V8M4B2-F1
#
_cell.length_a   1.000
_cell.length_b   1.000
_cell.length_c   1.000
_cell.angle_alpha   90.00
_cell.angle_beta   90.00
_cell.angle_gamma   90.00
#
_symmetry.space_group_name_H-M   'P 1'
#
loop_
_entity.id
_entity.type
_entity.pdbx_description
1 polymer ?
#
loop_
_entity_poly.entity_id
_entity_poly.type
_entity_poly.pdbx_seq_one_letter_code
_entity_poly.pdbx_strand_id
1 'polypeptide(L)'
;MQTKHLRFFGLILLMIGAMLFAACGSGTDSGPANTVAATVNGKKIMVAEVERMIQQQTQGKQAQLSSHALAQARLSVLENLIQREVLFQRAEQEKLLPTDEEITNALNKQKQDSGMTDEEFARQLKEQNMTMEALREESKKDIAISKLQDKYAGKITISDREVEDYYTANKQEFILGRGVELADIVVDPQDNGLQDDAKTEAEAKQKIDGVYQQLKTVGTERFGDVALAKSEDQSRLKGGDIGFASEDDLKRNNFPPALIARLFAMQPGEYSEPVQFNGRWYIFKLKRKQLEVENRTLESPGVRQQITLELTDQRKQILNAALLTVAMSEAKVVNNLATEILNNPSNLGLRPAGPEPSKAAGSPTVTPSSSTSPAAKASATPAKAGSPGK
;
A
#
# COMPACT_ATOMS: atom_id res chain seq x y z
N MET A 1 -0.68 77.00 40.13
CA MET A 1 -0.70 76.01 39.02
C MET A 1 -2.07 75.36 39.01
N GLN A 2 -2.76 75.45 37.86
CA GLN A 2 -4.13 75.00 37.54
C GLN A 2 -4.38 73.54 37.96
N THR A 3 -5.50 73.06 38.54
CA THR A 3 -6.98 73.15 38.36
C THR A 3 -7.61 72.44 37.15
N LYS A 4 -8.27 71.30 37.46
CA LYS A 4 -9.64 70.83 37.11
C LYS A 4 -9.97 70.25 35.71
N HIS A 5 -10.65 69.09 35.80
CA HIS A 5 -11.69 68.44 34.97
C HIS A 5 -12.20 69.15 33.69
N LEU A 6 -12.53 68.39 32.62
CA LEU A 6 -13.90 68.31 32.04
C LEU A 6 -14.07 67.25 30.93
N ARG A 7 -15.32 66.81 30.77
CA ARG A 7 -15.89 65.87 29.79
C ARG A 7 -16.38 66.59 28.50
N PHE A 8 -16.39 65.85 27.38
CA PHE A 8 -17.36 65.77 26.25
C PHE A 8 -17.96 67.01 25.54
N PHE A 9 -18.28 66.78 24.24
CA PHE A 9 -19.07 67.55 23.24
C PHE A 9 -18.42 68.81 22.63
N GLY A 10 -18.40 69.07 21.33
CA GLY A 10 -18.91 68.44 20.10
C GLY A 10 -18.92 69.49 18.96
N LEU A 11 -18.88 69.09 17.67
CA LEU A 11 -19.63 69.72 16.55
C LEU A 11 -19.29 69.11 15.16
N ILE A 12 -20.31 68.56 14.49
CA ILE A 12 -20.77 68.78 13.10
C ILE A 12 -19.77 68.67 11.92
N LEU A 13 -19.97 67.66 11.06
CA LEU A 13 -20.41 67.89 9.67
C LEU A 13 -21.04 66.63 9.04
N LEU A 14 -22.26 66.80 8.55
CA LEU A 14 -23.00 65.87 7.69
C LEU A 14 -22.51 66.10 6.25
N MET A 15 -22.01 65.07 5.57
CA MET A 15 -21.93 65.05 4.11
C MET A 15 -22.09 63.63 3.57
N ILE A 16 -23.10 63.53 2.73
CA ILE A 16 -23.49 62.40 1.90
C ILE A 16 -22.39 62.17 0.87
N GLY A 17 -21.96 60.92 0.71
CA GLY A 17 -20.98 60.53 -0.30
C GLY A 17 -21.02 59.03 -0.53
N ALA A 18 -21.96 58.60 -1.37
CA ALA A 18 -21.99 57.26 -1.92
C ALA A 18 -20.67 57.00 -2.66
N MET A 19 -19.83 56.13 -2.12
CA MET A 19 -18.68 55.58 -2.83
C MET A 19 -18.83 54.07 -2.88
N LEU A 20 -19.30 53.63 -4.05
CA LEU A 20 -19.22 52.26 -4.55
C LEU A 20 -17.77 51.79 -4.45
N PHE A 21 -17.46 51.01 -3.42
CA PHE A 21 -16.38 50.04 -3.52
C PHE A 21 -17.01 48.70 -3.84
N ALA A 22 -17.00 48.39 -5.14
CA ALA A 22 -16.99 47.02 -5.62
C ALA A 22 -15.79 46.32 -4.97
N ALA A 23 -16.03 45.67 -3.83
CA ALA A 23 -15.14 44.67 -3.33
C ALA A 23 -15.24 43.49 -4.29
N CYS A 24 -14.30 43.43 -5.23
CA CYS A 24 -14.02 42.24 -6.01
C CYS A 24 -13.90 41.07 -5.03
N GLY A 25 -14.90 40.20 -5.04
CA GLY A 25 -14.78 38.87 -4.48
C GLY A 25 -13.67 38.16 -5.24
N SER A 26 -12.49 38.13 -4.64
CA SER A 26 -11.47 37.14 -4.94
C SER A 26 -12.02 35.79 -4.45
N GLY A 27 -12.94 35.21 -5.24
CA GLY A 27 -13.14 33.78 -5.23
C GLY A 27 -11.83 33.16 -5.71
N THR A 28 -10.91 32.92 -4.79
CA THR A 28 -9.89 31.90 -5.01
C THR A 28 -10.65 30.60 -5.19
N ASP A 29 -10.88 30.24 -6.47
CA ASP A 29 -11.28 28.91 -6.89
C ASP A 29 -10.33 27.91 -6.23
N SER A 30 -10.78 27.42 -5.07
CA SER A 30 -10.04 26.46 -4.27
C SER A 30 -10.34 25.13 -4.92
N GLY A 31 -9.52 24.74 -5.89
CA GLY A 31 -9.63 23.43 -6.51
C GLY A 31 -9.65 22.30 -5.47
N PRO A 32 -10.15 21.10 -5.83
CA PRO A 32 -10.36 19.98 -4.90
C PRO A 32 -9.14 19.56 -4.08
N ALA A 33 -7.93 19.96 -4.47
CA ALA A 33 -6.69 19.74 -3.72
C ALA A 33 -6.59 20.54 -2.40
N ASN A 34 -7.24 21.70 -2.30
CA ASN A 34 -7.23 22.56 -1.10
C ASN A 34 -8.38 22.27 -0.14
N THR A 35 -9.12 21.18 -0.34
CA THR A 35 -10.23 20.77 0.51
C THR A 35 -9.72 19.93 1.69
N VAL A 36 -10.29 20.15 2.87
CA VAL A 36 -9.95 19.44 4.11
C VAL A 36 -10.75 18.14 4.18
N ALA A 37 -10.08 17.00 4.08
CA ALA A 37 -10.69 15.67 4.17
C ALA A 37 -11.04 15.30 5.61
N ALA A 38 -10.15 15.60 6.55
CA ALA A 38 -10.40 15.42 7.99
C ALA A 38 -9.59 16.42 8.82
N THR A 39 -9.94 16.53 10.11
CA THR A 39 -9.19 17.31 11.10
C THR A 39 -8.94 16.49 12.36
N VAL A 40 -7.70 16.45 12.85
CA VAL A 40 -7.27 15.75 14.06
C VAL A 40 -6.66 16.74 15.04
N ASN A 41 -7.33 17.02 16.16
CA ASN A 41 -6.91 18.01 17.16
C ASN A 41 -6.55 19.39 16.55
N GLY A 42 -7.24 19.78 15.47
CA GLY A 42 -6.99 21.02 14.74
C GLY A 42 -6.00 20.90 13.56
N LYS A 43 -5.23 19.81 13.46
CA LYS A 43 -4.42 19.51 12.28
C LYS A 43 -5.31 19.06 11.14
N LYS A 44 -5.20 19.72 9.98
CA LYS A 44 -5.95 19.37 8.77
C LYS A 44 -5.22 18.26 8.01
N ILE A 45 -5.98 17.28 7.55
CA ILE A 45 -5.57 16.28 6.55
C ILE A 45 -6.30 16.66 5.25
N MET A 46 -5.52 16.91 4.20
CA MET A 46 -6.03 17.42 2.93
C MET A 46 -6.48 16.29 2.01
N VAL A 47 -7.45 16.55 1.13
CA VAL A 47 -7.86 15.62 0.07
C VAL A 47 -6.68 15.26 -0.84
N ALA A 48 -5.77 16.23 -1.10
CA ALA A 48 -4.57 15.97 -1.88
C ALA A 48 -3.67 14.88 -1.28
N GLU A 49 -3.58 14.78 0.05
CA GLU A 49 -2.82 13.72 0.73
C GLU A 49 -3.47 12.35 0.52
N VAL A 50 -4.81 12.30 0.58
CA VAL A 50 -5.59 11.08 0.30
C VAL A 50 -5.37 10.61 -1.14
N GLU A 51 -5.51 11.51 -2.13
CA GLU A 51 -5.32 11.15 -3.54
C GLU A 51 -3.88 10.71 -3.83
N ARG A 52 -2.87 11.36 -3.21
CA ARG A 52 -1.46 10.97 -3.36
C ARG A 52 -1.24 9.53 -2.89
N MET A 53 -1.80 9.15 -1.74
CA MET A 53 -1.68 7.79 -1.20
C MET A 53 -2.41 6.76 -2.07
N ILE A 54 -3.57 7.10 -2.63
CA ILE A 54 -4.27 6.22 -3.60
C ILE A 54 -3.45 6.05 -4.88
N GLN A 55 -2.89 7.14 -5.40
CA GLN A 55 -2.03 7.09 -6.58
C GLN A 55 -0.83 6.16 -6.35
N GLN A 56 -0.22 6.25 -5.17
CA GLN A 56 0.89 5.39 -4.77
C GLN A 56 0.47 3.91 -4.66
N GLN A 57 -0.64 3.62 -3.99
CA GLN A 57 -1.16 2.25 -3.82
C GLN A 57 -1.58 1.60 -5.15
N THR A 58 -2.12 2.40 -6.08
CA THR A 58 -2.60 1.92 -7.38
C THR A 58 -1.53 1.98 -8.47
N GLN A 59 -0.31 2.44 -8.16
CA GLN A 59 0.75 2.69 -9.14
C GLN A 59 0.26 3.55 -10.32
N GLY A 60 -0.58 4.55 -10.04
CA GLY A 60 -1.19 5.41 -11.06
C GLY A 60 -2.34 4.77 -11.86
N LYS A 61 -2.72 3.52 -11.61
CA LYS A 61 -3.82 2.82 -12.30
C LYS A 61 -5.21 3.11 -11.71
N GLN A 62 -5.37 4.24 -11.02
CA GLN A 62 -6.64 4.66 -10.40
C GLN A 62 -7.81 4.70 -11.39
N ALA A 63 -7.55 5.05 -12.66
CA ALA A 63 -8.58 5.07 -13.71
C ALA A 63 -9.18 3.69 -14.05
N GLN A 64 -8.52 2.61 -13.64
CA GLN A 64 -9.02 1.23 -13.82
C GLN A 64 -9.99 0.81 -12.70
N LEU A 65 -10.04 1.56 -11.60
CA LEU A 65 -10.95 1.29 -10.50
C LEU A 65 -12.37 1.78 -10.84
N SER A 66 -13.37 1.02 -10.40
CA SER A 66 -14.75 1.53 -10.42
C SER A 66 -14.91 2.72 -9.47
N SER A 67 -15.93 3.54 -9.71
CA SER A 67 -16.28 4.65 -8.81
C SER A 67 -16.45 4.22 -7.36
N HIS A 68 -17.13 3.09 -7.14
CA HIS A 68 -17.35 2.51 -5.81
C HIS A 68 -16.04 2.06 -5.16
N ALA A 69 -15.16 1.40 -5.91
CA ALA A 69 -13.85 0.98 -5.40
C ALA A 69 -12.99 2.19 -5.03
N LEU A 70 -13.04 3.26 -5.83
CA LEU A 70 -12.32 4.49 -5.53
C LEU A 70 -12.85 5.20 -4.28
N ALA A 71 -14.18 5.31 -4.13
CA ALA A 71 -14.78 5.90 -2.93
C ALA A 71 -14.41 5.12 -1.66
N GLN A 72 -14.42 3.78 -1.74
CA GLN A 72 -13.99 2.92 -0.64
C GLN A 72 -12.50 3.12 -0.31
N ALA A 73 -11.64 3.17 -1.34
CA ALA A 73 -10.21 3.42 -1.17
C ALA A 73 -9.95 4.77 -0.48
N ARG A 74 -10.68 5.83 -0.86
CA ARG A 74 -10.58 7.16 -0.21
C ARG A 74 -10.91 7.11 1.27
N LEU A 75 -11.98 6.43 1.66
CA LEU A 75 -12.35 6.27 3.07
C LEU A 75 -11.27 5.49 3.83
N SER A 76 -10.80 4.37 3.29
CA SER A 76 -9.76 3.55 3.93
C SER A 76 -8.43 4.29 4.07
N VAL A 77 -8.00 5.03 3.04
CA VAL A 77 -6.78 5.84 3.08
C VAL A 77 -6.91 6.98 4.09
N LEU A 78 -8.03 7.70 4.08
CA LEU A 78 -8.25 8.79 5.03
C LEU A 78 -8.25 8.28 6.47
N GLU A 79 -8.89 7.14 6.73
CA GLU A 79 -8.87 6.49 8.05
C GLU A 79 -7.45 6.17 8.50
N ASN A 80 -6.61 5.60 7.63
CA ASN A 80 -5.20 5.35 7.93
C ASN A 80 -4.42 6.65 8.21
N LEU A 81 -4.67 7.72 7.45
CA LEU A 81 -4.02 9.02 7.67
C LEU A 81 -4.43 9.64 9.01
N ILE A 82 -5.70 9.53 9.39
CA ILE A 82 -6.20 9.96 10.71
C ILE A 82 -5.50 9.18 11.82
N GLN A 83 -5.49 7.85 11.74
CA GLN A 83 -4.87 6.99 12.75
C GLN A 83 -3.38 7.29 12.91
N ARG A 84 -2.66 7.46 11.79
CA ARG A 84 -1.24 7.81 11.77
C ARG A 84 -0.98 9.17 12.40
N GLU A 85 -1.80 10.18 12.08
CA GLU A 85 -1.67 11.51 12.69
C GLU A 85 -1.97 11.48 14.19
N VAL A 86 -2.98 10.72 14.63
CA VAL A 86 -3.31 10.54 16.06
C VAL A 86 -2.15 9.88 16.81
N LEU A 87 -1.57 8.82 16.28
CA LEU A 87 -0.41 8.15 16.89
C LEU A 87 0.82 9.05 16.91
N PHE A 88 1.05 9.84 15.86
CA PHE A 88 2.13 10.82 15.84
C PHE A 88 1.97 11.88 16.94
N GLN A 89 0.79 12.46 17.08
CA GLN A 89 0.51 13.43 18.14
C GLN A 89 0.66 12.81 19.53
N ARG A 90 0.31 11.53 19.70
CA ARG A 90 0.58 10.81 20.94
C ARG A 90 2.09 10.65 21.19
N ALA A 91 2.87 10.33 20.17
CA ALA A 91 4.33 10.28 20.28
C ALA A 91 4.94 11.64 20.64
N GLU A 92 4.41 12.74 20.11
CA GLU A 92 4.79 14.12 20.49
C GLU A 92 4.50 14.41 21.97
N GLN A 93 3.29 14.07 22.43
CA GLN A 93 2.90 14.22 23.84
C GLN A 93 3.81 13.43 24.78
N GLU A 94 4.23 12.24 24.36
CA GLU A 94 5.15 11.38 25.11
C GLU A 94 6.64 11.74 24.90
N LYS A 95 6.94 12.81 24.16
CA LYS A 95 8.29 13.33 23.89
C LYS A 95 9.20 12.34 23.16
N LEU A 96 8.64 11.60 22.20
CA LEU A 96 9.33 10.56 21.43
C LEU A 96 9.68 11.00 20.01
N LEU A 97 9.83 12.31 19.79
CA LEU A 97 10.26 12.83 18.50
C LEU A 97 11.71 12.43 18.18
N PRO A 98 12.01 12.04 16.93
CA PRO A 98 13.37 11.74 16.52
C PRO A 98 14.23 12.99 16.37
N THR A 99 15.54 12.80 16.43
CA THR A 99 16.52 13.82 16.08
C THR A 99 16.68 13.91 14.56
N ASP A 100 17.22 15.04 14.06
CA ASP A 100 17.53 15.19 12.63
C ASP A 100 18.52 14.15 12.11
N GLU A 101 19.43 13.69 12.98
CA GLU A 101 20.39 12.64 12.66
C GLU A 101 19.69 11.28 12.47
N GLU A 102 18.74 10.92 13.34
CA GLU A 102 17.97 9.69 13.21
C GLU A 102 17.14 9.68 11.91
N ILE A 103 16.52 10.81 11.55
CA ILE A 103 15.78 10.95 10.29
C ILE A 103 16.73 10.76 9.10
N THR A 104 17.91 11.41 9.13
CA THR A 104 18.88 11.33 8.05
C THR A 104 19.43 9.90 7.89
N ASN A 105 19.72 9.22 8.99
CA ASN A 105 20.18 7.84 8.99
C ASN A 105 19.09 6.89 8.45
N ALA A 106 17.83 7.09 8.84
CA ALA A 106 16.72 6.30 8.32
C ALA A 106 16.55 6.47 6.80
N LEU A 107 16.65 7.70 6.29
CA LEU A 107 16.57 7.98 4.84
C LEU A 107 17.74 7.37 4.06
N ASN A 108 18.96 7.48 4.58
CA ASN A 108 20.13 6.87 3.96
C ASN A 108 20.01 5.35 3.93
N LYS A 109 19.52 4.74 5.02
CA LYS A 109 19.25 3.31 5.09
C LYS A 109 18.17 2.91 4.08
N GLN A 110 17.05 3.63 4.01
CA GLN A 110 15.98 3.35 3.06
C GLN A 110 16.49 3.37 1.60
N LYS A 111 17.38 4.30 1.28
CA LYS A 111 18.01 4.40 -0.04
C LYS A 111 19.01 3.27 -0.31
N GLN A 112 19.79 2.86 0.69
CA GLN A 112 20.67 1.68 0.57
C GLN A 112 19.87 0.40 0.36
N ASP A 113 18.80 0.21 1.14
CA ASP A 113 17.94 -0.96 1.09
C ASP A 113 17.16 -1.04 -0.24
N SER A 114 16.87 0.11 -0.88
CA SER A 114 16.24 0.13 -2.20
C SER A 114 17.19 -0.18 -3.36
N GLY A 115 18.51 -0.14 -3.13
CA GLY A 115 19.54 -0.34 -4.16
C GLY A 115 19.57 0.74 -5.24
N MET A 116 18.89 1.88 -5.03
CA MET A 116 18.77 2.96 -6.02
C MET A 116 19.93 3.94 -5.95
N THR A 117 20.31 4.50 -7.10
CA THR A 117 21.22 5.67 -7.12
C THR A 117 20.51 6.94 -6.64
N ASP A 118 21.27 7.98 -6.34
CA ASP A 118 20.77 9.32 -5.99
C ASP A 118 19.83 9.87 -7.05
N GLU A 119 20.18 9.70 -8.32
CA GLU A 119 19.39 10.15 -9.45
C GLU A 119 18.10 9.35 -9.60
N GLU A 120 18.14 8.03 -9.38
CA GLU A 120 16.97 7.17 -9.43
C GLU A 120 16.00 7.48 -8.29
N PHE A 121 16.52 7.69 -7.08
CA PHE A 121 15.75 8.08 -5.92
C PHE A 121 15.08 9.44 -6.13
N ALA A 122 15.83 10.45 -6.61
CA ALA A 122 15.29 11.77 -6.92
C ALA A 122 14.21 11.73 -8.01
N ARG A 123 14.40 10.91 -9.05
CA ARG A 123 13.41 10.68 -10.10
C ARG A 123 12.15 10.04 -9.53
N GLN A 124 12.27 9.03 -8.67
CA GLN A 124 11.13 8.37 -8.04
C GLN A 124 10.32 9.35 -7.18
N LEU A 125 10.98 10.20 -6.39
CA LEU A 125 10.31 11.24 -5.62
C LEU A 125 9.52 12.20 -6.52
N LYS A 126 10.11 12.60 -7.64
CA LYS A 126 9.45 13.46 -8.62
C LYS A 126 8.24 12.78 -9.27
N GLU A 127 8.35 11.51 -9.64
CA GLU A 127 7.23 10.72 -10.19
C GLU A 127 6.06 10.61 -9.19
N GLN A 128 6.38 10.58 -7.89
CA GLN A 128 5.39 10.54 -6.80
C GLN A 128 4.90 11.93 -6.36
N ASN A 129 5.32 13.01 -7.04
CA ASN A 129 5.05 14.40 -6.64
C ASN A 129 5.44 14.69 -5.18
N MET A 130 6.52 14.09 -4.69
CA MET A 130 7.02 14.23 -3.32
C MET A 130 8.35 15.00 -3.30
N THR A 131 8.52 15.91 -2.34
CA THR A 131 9.80 16.59 -2.11
C THR A 131 10.62 15.85 -1.05
N MET A 132 11.93 16.13 -0.98
CA MET A 132 12.79 15.57 0.07
C MET A 132 12.34 16.03 1.46
N GLU A 133 11.87 17.27 1.58
CA GLU A 133 11.36 17.83 2.84
C GLU A 133 10.07 17.13 3.27
N ALA A 134 9.15 16.89 2.32
CA ALA A 134 7.94 16.12 2.59
C ALA A 134 8.30 14.70 3.06
N LEU A 135 9.25 14.04 2.38
CA LEU A 135 9.73 12.72 2.79
C LEU A 135 10.34 12.74 4.19
N ARG A 136 11.16 13.75 4.54
CA ARG A 136 11.73 13.92 5.89
C ARG A 136 10.64 14.04 6.95
N GLU A 137 9.59 14.82 6.68
CA GLU A 137 8.45 14.94 7.61
C GLU A 137 7.68 13.62 7.74
N GLU A 138 7.52 12.85 6.66
CA GLU A 138 6.92 11.52 6.72
C GLU A 138 7.77 10.55 7.55
N SER A 139 9.08 10.51 7.32
CA SER A 139 10.02 9.69 8.10
C SER A 139 10.03 10.09 9.57
N LYS A 140 9.95 11.39 9.89
CA LYS A 140 9.83 11.86 11.27
C LYS A 140 8.61 11.27 11.96
N LYS A 141 7.45 11.26 11.29
CA LYS A 141 6.23 10.66 11.84
C LYS A 141 6.40 9.16 12.07
N ASP A 142 6.92 8.44 11.08
CA ASP A 142 7.08 6.99 11.15
C ASP A 142 8.04 6.57 12.27
N ILE A 143 9.17 7.26 12.40
CA ILE A 143 10.14 6.98 13.47
C ILE A 143 9.54 7.32 14.85
N ALA A 144 8.82 8.44 14.99
CA ALA A 144 8.17 8.79 16.26
C ALA A 144 7.12 7.75 16.67
N ILE A 145 6.31 7.27 15.72
CA ILE A 145 5.31 6.21 15.94
C ILE A 145 6.00 4.89 16.30
N SER A 146 7.08 4.52 15.60
CA SER A 146 7.87 3.33 15.93
C SER A 146 8.40 3.40 17.36
N LYS A 147 9.03 4.52 17.75
CA LYS A 147 9.52 4.73 19.12
C LYS A 147 8.42 4.62 20.17
N LEU A 148 7.22 5.15 19.85
CA LEU A 148 6.05 5.00 20.71
C LEU A 148 5.69 3.52 20.88
N GLN A 149 5.56 2.77 19.79
CA GLN A 149 5.25 1.34 19.84
C GLN A 149 6.32 0.55 20.59
N ASP A 150 7.60 0.81 20.34
CA ASP A 150 8.74 0.16 21.01
C ASP A 150 8.76 0.41 22.51
N LYS A 151 8.43 1.63 22.95
CA LYS A 151 8.31 1.98 24.38
C LYS A 151 7.27 1.11 25.09
N TYR A 152 6.12 0.86 24.45
CA TYR A 152 5.08 0.01 25.03
C TYR A 152 5.45 -1.48 24.89
N ALA A 153 6.00 -1.90 23.75
CA ALA A 153 6.46 -3.26 23.51
C ALA A 153 7.57 -3.70 24.48
N GLY A 154 8.43 -2.78 24.93
CA GLY A 154 9.46 -3.05 25.94
C GLY A 154 8.94 -3.49 27.31
N LYS A 155 7.62 -3.42 27.54
CA LYS A 155 6.95 -3.92 28.75
C LYS A 155 6.44 -5.37 28.60
N ILE A 156 6.55 -5.95 27.41
CA ILE A 156 6.08 -7.32 27.15
C ILE A 156 7.03 -8.31 27.82
N THR A 157 6.46 -9.22 28.62
CA THR A 157 7.19 -10.29 29.30
C THR A 157 6.52 -11.63 29.04
N ILE A 158 7.20 -12.57 28.39
CA ILE A 158 6.66 -13.92 28.18
C ILE A 158 7.14 -14.81 29.32
N SER A 159 6.19 -15.45 30.02
CA SER A 159 6.53 -16.41 31.07
C SER A 159 6.83 -17.80 30.51
N ASP A 160 7.67 -18.59 31.20
CA ASP A 160 7.98 -19.96 30.80
C ASP A 160 6.72 -20.83 30.66
N ARG A 161 5.74 -20.62 31.55
CA ARG A 161 4.46 -21.31 31.52
C ARG A 161 3.70 -21.06 30.22
N GLU A 162 3.70 -19.83 29.71
CA GLU A 162 3.03 -19.52 28.44
C GLU A 162 3.71 -20.18 27.25
N VAL A 163 5.04 -20.30 27.29
CA VAL A 163 5.79 -21.04 26.27
C VAL A 163 5.43 -22.53 26.31
N GLU A 164 5.32 -23.11 27.49
CA GLU A 164 4.89 -24.50 27.70
C GLU A 164 3.45 -24.75 27.26
N ASP A 165 2.54 -23.85 27.61
CA ASP A 165 1.11 -23.91 27.24
C ASP A 165 0.96 -23.79 25.71
N TYR A 166 1.68 -22.86 25.08
CA TYR A 166 1.71 -22.72 23.61
C TYR A 166 2.23 -23.99 22.95
N TYR A 167 3.39 -24.51 23.40
CA TYR A 167 3.95 -25.74 22.84
C TYR A 167 2.96 -26.91 22.98
N THR A 168 2.29 -27.02 24.12
CA THR A 168 1.35 -28.11 24.40
C THR A 168 0.09 -28.03 23.54
N ALA A 169 -0.43 -26.81 23.31
CA ALA A 169 -1.58 -26.59 22.44
C ALA A 169 -1.23 -26.78 20.95
N ASN A 170 0.01 -26.48 20.56
CA ASN A 170 0.44 -26.44 19.16
C ASN A 170 1.47 -27.51 18.80
N LYS A 171 1.48 -28.67 19.47
CA LYS A 171 2.50 -29.73 19.27
C LYS A 171 2.71 -30.13 17.81
N GLN A 172 1.66 -30.09 17.00
CA GLN A 172 1.72 -30.44 15.58
C GLN A 172 2.62 -29.48 14.77
N GLU A 173 2.72 -28.21 15.17
CA GLU A 173 3.60 -27.22 14.54
C GLU A 173 5.09 -27.51 14.77
N PHE A 174 5.40 -28.32 15.78
CA PHE A 174 6.76 -28.71 16.15
C PHE A 174 7.15 -30.10 15.64
N ILE A 175 6.30 -30.72 14.83
CA ILE A 175 6.63 -31.95 14.11
C ILE A 175 7.28 -31.55 12.78
N LEU A 176 8.60 -31.70 12.69
CA LEU A 176 9.29 -31.65 11.41
C LEU A 176 8.99 -32.95 10.66
N GLY A 177 8.02 -32.87 9.76
CA GLY A 177 7.73 -33.93 8.83
C GLY A 177 8.92 -34.22 7.90
N ARG A 178 8.81 -35.34 7.18
CA ARG A 178 9.71 -35.64 6.06
C ARG A 178 9.68 -34.47 5.06
N GLY A 179 10.84 -33.94 4.69
CA GLY A 179 10.95 -32.73 3.89
C GLY A 179 12.35 -32.44 3.38
N VAL A 180 12.47 -31.35 2.64
CA VAL A 180 13.72 -30.89 2.04
C VAL A 180 13.87 -29.39 2.22
N GLU A 181 15.10 -28.94 2.47
CA GLU A 181 15.49 -27.55 2.45
C GLU A 181 16.15 -27.25 1.11
N LEU A 182 15.62 -26.28 0.37
CA LEU A 182 15.95 -26.06 -1.03
C LEU A 182 16.45 -24.63 -1.27
N ALA A 183 17.24 -24.48 -2.32
CA ALA A 183 17.43 -23.21 -3.01
C ALA A 183 17.04 -23.38 -4.49
N ASP A 184 16.63 -22.31 -5.16
CA ASP A 184 16.22 -22.32 -6.55
C ASP A 184 16.91 -21.26 -7.42
N ILE A 185 16.94 -21.56 -8.71
CA ILE A 185 17.15 -20.60 -9.78
C ILE A 185 15.97 -20.73 -10.71
N VAL A 186 15.27 -19.62 -10.94
CA VAL A 186 14.05 -19.59 -11.73
C VAL A 186 14.24 -18.74 -12.97
N VAL A 187 13.66 -19.16 -14.08
CA VAL A 187 13.54 -18.37 -15.30
C VAL A 187 12.09 -18.37 -15.73
N ASP A 188 11.53 -17.17 -15.89
CA ASP A 188 10.14 -16.96 -16.28
C ASP A 188 10.05 -16.71 -17.79
N PRO A 189 9.17 -17.39 -18.53
CA PRO A 189 8.97 -17.06 -19.95
C PRO A 189 8.17 -15.78 -20.17
N GLN A 190 7.66 -15.12 -19.13
CA GLN A 190 6.96 -13.83 -19.22
C GLN A 190 7.87 -12.66 -18.87
N ASP A 191 7.66 -11.53 -19.55
CA ASP A 191 8.34 -10.26 -19.25
C ASP A 191 8.08 -9.89 -17.78
N ASN A 192 9.15 -9.86 -16.99
CA ASN A 192 9.13 -9.57 -15.57
C ASN A 192 9.84 -8.26 -15.23
N GLY A 193 10.22 -7.48 -16.26
CA GLY A 193 10.84 -6.18 -16.11
C GLY A 193 12.29 -6.21 -15.60
N LEU A 194 12.91 -7.38 -15.48
CA LEU A 194 14.35 -7.49 -15.23
C LEU A 194 15.13 -7.26 -16.52
N GLN A 195 16.36 -6.73 -16.40
CA GLN A 195 17.18 -6.37 -17.56
C GLN A 195 17.63 -7.58 -18.42
N ASP A 196 17.77 -8.76 -17.81
CA ASP A 196 18.23 -10.01 -18.44
C ASP A 196 17.09 -11.05 -18.41
N ASP A 197 15.83 -10.66 -18.62
CA ASP A 197 14.68 -11.57 -18.55
C ASP A 197 14.45 -12.37 -19.85
N ALA A 198 13.84 -13.56 -19.71
CA ALA A 198 13.29 -14.27 -20.84
C ALA A 198 11.87 -13.77 -21.15
N LYS A 199 11.51 -13.71 -22.44
CA LYS A 199 10.22 -13.17 -22.92
C LYS A 199 9.39 -14.20 -23.66
N THR A 200 9.95 -15.39 -23.84
CA THR A 200 9.30 -16.54 -24.47
C THR A 200 9.73 -17.84 -23.81
N GLU A 201 8.97 -18.91 -24.04
CA GLU A 201 9.32 -20.25 -23.56
C GLU A 201 10.65 -20.76 -24.11
N ALA A 202 10.97 -20.44 -25.38
CA ALA A 202 12.22 -20.84 -26.01
C ALA A 202 13.43 -20.12 -25.37
N GLU A 203 13.31 -18.82 -25.12
CA GLU A 203 14.33 -18.03 -24.43
C GLU A 203 14.52 -18.51 -22.99
N ALA A 204 13.42 -18.78 -22.27
CA ALA A 204 13.47 -19.26 -20.91
C ALA A 204 14.21 -20.60 -20.82
N LYS A 205 13.91 -21.52 -21.74
CA LYS A 205 14.60 -22.80 -21.85
C LYS A 205 16.08 -22.62 -22.17
N GLN A 206 16.42 -21.81 -23.16
CA GLN A 206 17.82 -21.56 -23.54
C GLN A 206 18.61 -20.95 -22.38
N LYS A 207 17.99 -20.02 -21.66
CA LYS A 207 18.62 -19.35 -20.52
C LYS A 207 18.85 -20.31 -19.36
N ILE A 208 17.85 -21.09 -18.94
CA ILE A 208 18.03 -22.04 -17.83
C ILE A 208 19.04 -23.15 -18.20
N ASP A 209 19.08 -23.58 -19.46
CA ASP A 209 20.10 -24.53 -19.94
C ASP A 209 21.50 -23.92 -19.84
N GLY A 210 21.66 -22.64 -20.20
CA GLY A 210 22.90 -21.89 -20.03
C GLY A 210 23.33 -21.75 -18.57
N VAL A 211 22.40 -21.43 -17.67
CA VAL A 211 22.62 -21.41 -16.22
C VAL A 211 23.10 -22.77 -15.72
N TYR A 212 22.48 -23.86 -16.18
CA TYR A 212 22.87 -25.21 -15.82
C TYR A 212 24.29 -25.56 -16.27
N GLN A 213 24.70 -25.16 -17.49
CA GLN A 213 26.09 -25.33 -17.94
C GLN A 213 27.07 -24.47 -17.14
N GLN A 214 26.68 -23.25 -16.77
CA GLN A 214 27.49 -22.40 -15.92
C GLN A 214 27.72 -23.06 -14.55
N LEU A 215 26.67 -23.59 -13.91
CA LEU A 215 26.77 -24.30 -12.63
C LEU A 215 27.68 -25.53 -12.70
N LYS A 216 27.69 -26.26 -13.84
CA LYS A 216 28.64 -27.36 -14.05
C LYS A 216 30.09 -26.90 -14.08
N THR A 217 30.32 -25.68 -14.54
CA THR A 217 31.67 -25.10 -14.66
C THR A 217 32.15 -24.50 -13.34
N VAL A 218 31.30 -23.73 -12.65
CA VAL A 218 31.68 -23.01 -11.41
C VAL A 218 31.50 -23.84 -10.13
N GLY A 219 30.76 -24.95 -10.22
CA GLY A 219 30.50 -25.84 -9.09
C GLY A 219 29.32 -25.39 -8.21
N THR A 220 28.81 -26.33 -7.40
CA THR A 220 27.62 -26.10 -6.54
C THR A 220 27.84 -25.07 -5.43
N GLU A 221 29.07 -24.85 -4.98
CA GLU A 221 29.37 -23.85 -3.94
C GLU A 221 29.03 -22.43 -4.38
N ARG A 222 29.06 -22.16 -5.69
CA ARG A 222 28.74 -20.87 -6.30
C ARG A 222 27.26 -20.74 -6.68
N PHE A 223 26.41 -21.68 -6.27
CA PHE A 223 24.99 -21.68 -6.63
C PHE A 223 24.30 -20.37 -6.24
N GLY A 224 24.55 -19.86 -5.03
CA GLY A 224 23.95 -18.62 -4.55
C GLY A 224 24.37 -17.40 -5.38
N ASP A 225 25.62 -17.33 -5.84
CA ASP A 225 26.08 -16.26 -6.72
C ASP A 225 25.42 -16.32 -8.10
N VAL A 226 25.26 -17.54 -8.63
CA VAL A 226 24.58 -17.74 -9.92
C VAL A 226 23.09 -17.40 -9.77
N ALA A 227 22.45 -17.77 -8.66
CA ALA A 227 21.08 -17.39 -8.36
C ALA A 227 20.95 -15.86 -8.29
N LEU A 228 21.80 -15.20 -7.51
CA LEU A 228 21.83 -13.74 -7.40
C LEU A 228 22.00 -13.06 -8.76
N ALA A 229 22.80 -13.62 -9.66
CA ALA A 229 23.06 -13.04 -10.97
C ALA A 229 21.99 -13.34 -12.03
N LYS A 230 21.44 -14.56 -12.03
CA LYS A 230 20.70 -15.12 -13.18
C LYS A 230 19.25 -15.52 -12.91
N SER A 231 18.89 -15.74 -11.65
CA SER A 231 17.50 -16.05 -11.29
C SER A 231 16.61 -14.84 -11.52
N GLU A 232 15.41 -15.09 -12.00
CA GLU A 232 14.35 -14.11 -12.23
C GLU A 232 13.33 -14.09 -11.09
N ASP A 233 13.56 -14.86 -10.03
CA ASP A 233 12.75 -14.84 -8.81
C ASP A 233 13.40 -13.98 -7.71
N GLN A 234 12.59 -13.47 -6.78
CA GLN A 234 13.07 -12.65 -5.66
C GLN A 234 13.97 -13.44 -4.70
N SER A 235 13.85 -14.77 -4.66
CA SER A 235 14.74 -15.66 -3.91
C SER A 235 16.23 -15.40 -4.20
N ARG A 236 16.55 -14.85 -5.39
CA ARG A 236 17.91 -14.45 -5.81
C ARG A 236 18.64 -13.58 -4.80
N LEU A 237 17.93 -12.68 -4.11
CA LEU A 237 18.52 -11.77 -3.11
C LEU A 237 19.03 -12.51 -1.87
N LYS A 238 18.55 -13.74 -1.65
CA LYS A 238 18.99 -14.66 -0.59
C LYS A 238 19.75 -15.85 -1.17
N GLY A 239 20.39 -15.68 -2.34
CA GLY A 239 21.13 -16.75 -3.01
C GLY A 239 20.25 -17.92 -3.46
N GLY A 240 18.97 -17.66 -3.74
CA GLY A 240 17.99 -18.65 -4.15
C GLY A 240 17.33 -19.40 -2.98
N ASP A 241 17.63 -19.08 -1.72
CA ASP A 241 17.09 -19.82 -0.58
C ASP A 241 15.56 -19.70 -0.46
N ILE A 242 14.87 -20.84 -0.54
CA ILE A 242 13.42 -20.96 -0.39
C ILE A 242 13.02 -21.72 0.88
N GLY A 243 13.99 -22.08 1.72
CA GLY A 243 13.76 -22.69 3.03
C GLY A 243 13.33 -24.16 2.96
N PHE A 244 12.76 -24.63 4.08
CA PHE A 244 12.31 -26.01 4.26
C PHE A 244 10.86 -26.17 3.78
N ALA A 245 10.62 -27.20 2.99
CA ALA A 245 9.29 -27.65 2.59
C ALA A 245 9.09 -29.11 3.01
N SER A 246 8.00 -29.38 3.74
CA SER A 246 7.58 -30.76 3.98
C SER A 246 7.12 -31.40 2.66
N GLU A 247 7.14 -32.73 2.61
CA GLU A 247 6.61 -33.45 1.44
C GLU A 247 5.14 -33.09 1.16
N ASP A 248 4.35 -32.86 2.20
CA ASP A 248 2.96 -32.44 2.08
C ASP A 248 2.86 -31.00 1.55
N ASP A 249 3.77 -30.11 1.92
CA ASP A 249 3.83 -28.75 1.35
C ASP A 249 4.21 -28.78 -0.13
N LEU A 250 5.15 -29.64 -0.53
CA LEU A 250 5.49 -29.82 -1.94
C LEU A 250 4.27 -30.32 -2.73
N LYS A 251 3.53 -31.30 -2.19
CA LYS A 251 2.27 -31.80 -2.80
C LYS A 251 1.20 -30.73 -2.88
N ARG A 252 1.00 -29.97 -1.79
CA ARG A 252 0.01 -28.88 -1.70
C ARG A 252 0.31 -27.74 -2.67
N ASN A 253 1.59 -27.47 -2.90
CA ASN A 253 2.07 -26.50 -3.89
C ASN A 253 2.21 -27.10 -5.29
N ASN A 254 1.58 -28.25 -5.57
CA ASN A 254 1.46 -28.88 -6.88
C ASN A 254 2.77 -29.39 -7.50
N PHE A 255 3.85 -29.59 -6.74
CA PHE A 255 5.08 -30.15 -7.30
C PHE A 255 4.80 -31.53 -7.93
N PRO A 256 5.28 -31.80 -9.17
CA PRO A 256 5.06 -33.08 -9.82
C PRO A 256 5.63 -34.23 -8.96
N PRO A 257 4.93 -35.37 -8.81
CA PRO A 257 5.41 -36.47 -7.98
C PRO A 257 6.82 -36.96 -8.37
N ALA A 258 7.16 -36.94 -9.67
CA ALA A 258 8.49 -37.29 -10.16
C ALA A 258 9.57 -36.28 -9.72
N LEU A 259 9.24 -34.99 -9.67
CA LEU A 259 10.15 -33.95 -9.16
C LEU A 259 10.36 -34.12 -7.65
N ILE A 260 9.29 -34.36 -6.89
CA ILE A 260 9.39 -34.65 -5.45
C ILE A 260 10.31 -35.84 -5.22
N ALA A 261 10.08 -36.97 -5.92
CA ALA A 261 10.94 -38.15 -5.82
C ALA A 261 12.41 -37.85 -6.13
N ARG A 262 12.68 -37.02 -7.14
CA ARG A 262 14.04 -36.58 -7.48
C ARG A 262 14.68 -35.76 -6.37
N LEU A 263 13.96 -34.77 -5.81
CA LEU A 263 14.47 -33.91 -4.73
C LEU A 263 14.84 -34.72 -3.48
N PHE A 264 14.04 -35.74 -3.13
CA PHE A 264 14.35 -36.63 -2.01
C PHE A 264 15.49 -37.63 -2.28
N ALA A 265 15.73 -37.98 -3.55
CA ALA A 265 16.81 -38.87 -3.95
C ALA A 265 18.19 -38.16 -3.98
N MET A 266 18.20 -36.85 -4.16
CA MET A 266 19.43 -36.03 -4.19
C MET A 266 20.19 -36.07 -2.86
N GLN A 267 21.50 -35.86 -2.94
CA GLN A 267 22.35 -35.63 -1.77
C GLN A 267 22.44 -34.13 -1.43
N PRO A 268 22.56 -33.77 -0.15
CA PRO A 268 22.84 -32.38 0.23
C PRO A 268 24.03 -31.81 -0.56
N GLY A 269 23.83 -30.62 -1.12
CA GLY A 269 24.77 -29.95 -2.02
C GLY A 269 24.51 -30.19 -3.51
N GLU A 270 23.75 -31.22 -3.90
CA GLU A 270 23.42 -31.48 -5.31
C GLU A 270 22.34 -30.52 -5.82
N TYR A 271 22.30 -30.32 -7.15
CA TYR A 271 21.24 -29.59 -7.82
C TYR A 271 20.61 -30.39 -8.97
N SER A 272 19.34 -30.12 -9.29
CA SER A 272 18.59 -30.79 -10.34
C SER A 272 19.05 -30.36 -11.73
N GLU A 273 18.67 -31.12 -12.75
CA GLU A 273 18.61 -30.57 -14.11
C GLU A 273 17.49 -29.53 -14.23
N PRO A 274 17.50 -28.69 -15.28
CA PRO A 274 16.40 -27.80 -15.59
C PRO A 274 15.09 -28.58 -15.67
N VAL A 275 14.11 -28.17 -14.87
CA VAL A 275 12.77 -28.75 -14.85
C VAL A 275 11.76 -27.65 -15.10
N GLN A 276 10.78 -27.94 -15.96
CA GLN A 276 9.65 -27.05 -16.17
C GLN A 276 8.54 -27.40 -15.19
N PHE A 277 8.04 -26.40 -14.49
CA PHE A 277 7.00 -26.54 -13.47
C PHE A 277 6.12 -25.29 -13.47
N ASN A 278 4.80 -25.43 -13.46
CA ASN A 278 3.85 -24.30 -13.47
C ASN A 278 4.16 -23.20 -14.51
N GLY A 279 4.66 -23.58 -15.69
CA GLY A 279 5.00 -22.64 -16.77
C GLY A 279 6.33 -21.90 -16.60
N ARG A 280 7.08 -22.11 -15.52
CA ARG A 280 8.42 -21.54 -15.29
C ARG A 280 9.48 -22.64 -15.32
N TRP A 281 10.74 -22.25 -15.50
CA TRP A 281 11.88 -23.16 -15.48
C TRP A 281 12.65 -23.05 -14.17
N TYR A 282 13.05 -24.18 -13.61
CA TYR A 282 13.70 -24.26 -12.31
C TYR A 282 14.96 -25.12 -12.35
N ILE A 283 15.95 -24.73 -11.57
CA ILE A 283 17.00 -25.62 -11.06
C ILE A 283 16.93 -25.55 -9.54
N PHE A 284 16.75 -26.70 -8.88
CA PHE A 284 16.69 -26.77 -7.42
C PHE A 284 17.99 -27.33 -6.86
N LYS A 285 18.58 -26.68 -5.86
CA LYS A 285 19.67 -27.22 -5.05
C LYS A 285 19.12 -27.74 -3.73
N LEU A 286 19.48 -28.98 -3.38
CA LEU A 286 19.18 -29.54 -2.07
C LEU A 286 20.19 -29.04 -1.05
N LYS A 287 19.77 -28.27 -0.05
CA LYS A 287 20.62 -27.84 1.07
C LYS A 287 20.68 -28.92 2.16
N ARG A 288 19.51 -29.44 2.53
CA ARG A 288 19.34 -30.46 3.58
C ARG A 288 18.12 -31.31 3.27
N LYS A 289 18.11 -32.57 3.69
CA LYS A 289 16.92 -33.42 3.68
C LYS A 289 16.63 -33.95 5.06
N GLN A 290 15.35 -34.01 5.39
CA GLN A 290 14.81 -34.62 6.60
C GLN A 290 14.01 -35.84 6.15
N LEU A 291 14.54 -37.04 6.37
CA LEU A 291 13.88 -38.28 5.93
C LEU A 291 12.95 -38.86 7.00
N GLU A 292 13.24 -38.55 8.27
CA GLU A 292 12.47 -39.02 9.41
C GLU A 292 11.65 -37.89 10.00
N VAL A 293 10.47 -38.24 10.50
CA VAL A 293 9.66 -37.31 11.27
C VAL A 293 10.39 -37.02 12.59
N GLU A 294 10.78 -35.78 12.80
CA GLU A 294 11.39 -35.31 14.03
C GLU A 294 10.36 -34.55 14.85
N ASN A 295 10.00 -35.11 16.01
CA ASN A 295 9.18 -34.41 16.98
C ASN A 295 10.10 -33.48 17.80
N ARG A 296 10.17 -32.19 17.43
CA ARG A 296 10.91 -31.23 18.24
C ARG A 296 10.18 -31.04 19.55
N THR A 297 10.93 -31.17 20.63
CA THR A 297 10.45 -30.91 21.98
C THR A 297 10.64 -29.45 22.33
N LEU A 298 10.06 -29.02 23.45
CA LEU A 298 10.31 -27.69 23.99
C LEU A 298 11.82 -27.43 24.23
N GLU A 299 12.58 -28.47 24.56
CA GLU A 299 14.02 -28.39 24.81
C GLU A 299 14.86 -28.53 23.53
N SER A 300 14.23 -28.76 22.39
CA SER A 300 14.94 -28.75 21.11
C SER A 300 15.51 -27.35 20.82
N PRO A 301 16.74 -27.24 20.28
CA PRO A 301 17.38 -25.94 20.06
C PRO A 301 16.50 -24.95 19.31
N GLY A 302 16.35 -23.75 19.86
CA GLY A 302 15.58 -22.65 19.27
C GLY A 302 14.05 -22.72 19.39
N VAL A 303 13.45 -23.84 19.86
CA VAL A 303 11.97 -23.95 19.98
C VAL A 303 11.41 -22.93 20.96
N ARG A 304 11.96 -22.87 22.18
CA ARG A 304 11.57 -21.86 23.18
C ARG A 304 11.68 -20.44 22.64
N GLN A 305 12.78 -20.11 21.96
CA GLN A 305 12.99 -18.77 21.40
C GLN A 305 11.97 -18.45 20.30
N GLN A 306 11.68 -19.40 19.42
CA GLN A 306 10.68 -19.25 18.36
C GLN A 306 9.29 -18.96 18.95
N ILE A 307 8.87 -19.74 19.96
CA ILE A 307 7.59 -19.53 20.65
C ILE A 307 7.56 -18.18 21.36
N THR A 308 8.64 -17.81 22.07
CA THR A 308 8.73 -16.51 22.74
C THR A 308 8.61 -15.35 21.76
N LEU A 309 9.23 -15.43 20.59
CA LEU A 309 9.11 -14.42 19.55
C LEU A 309 7.68 -14.32 19.02
N GLU A 310 7.06 -15.46 18.70
CA GLU A 310 5.66 -15.53 18.24
C GLU A 310 4.69 -14.90 19.25
N LEU A 311 4.77 -15.31 20.53
CA LEU A 311 3.94 -14.75 21.60
C LEU A 311 4.21 -13.26 21.81
N THR A 312 5.47 -12.83 21.68
CA THR A 312 5.84 -11.41 21.77
C THR A 312 5.18 -10.61 20.65
N ASP A 313 5.24 -11.10 19.41
CA ASP A 313 4.69 -10.41 18.25
C ASP A 313 3.15 -10.37 18.27
N GLN A 314 2.49 -11.46 18.69
CA GLN A 314 1.05 -11.47 18.96
C GLN A 314 0.67 -10.40 19.99
N ARG A 315 1.42 -10.28 21.09
CA ARG A 315 1.17 -9.25 22.10
C ARG A 315 1.45 -7.85 21.58
N LYS A 316 2.49 -7.63 20.76
CA LYS A 316 2.74 -6.34 20.11
C LYS A 316 1.56 -5.92 19.23
N GLN A 317 1.01 -6.84 18.44
CA GLN A 317 -0.16 -6.54 17.59
C GLN A 317 -1.36 -6.08 18.43
N ILE A 318 -1.70 -6.82 19.49
CA ILE A 318 -2.79 -6.46 20.41
C ILE A 318 -2.49 -5.11 21.10
N LEU A 319 -1.26 -4.91 21.56
CA LEU A 319 -0.83 -3.71 22.25
C LEU A 319 -0.90 -2.47 21.35
N ASN A 320 -0.48 -2.59 20.08
CA ASN A 320 -0.56 -1.52 19.10
C ASN A 320 -2.02 -1.17 18.78
N ALA A 321 -2.90 -2.17 18.66
CA ALA A 321 -4.33 -1.95 18.47
C ALA A 321 -4.97 -1.24 19.68
N ALA A 322 -4.60 -1.64 20.90
CA ALA A 322 -5.06 -0.98 22.13
C ALA A 322 -4.54 0.46 22.24
N LEU A 323 -3.26 0.68 21.94
CA LEU A 323 -2.64 2.01 21.91
C LEU A 323 -3.37 2.93 20.93
N LEU A 324 -3.62 2.46 19.71
CA LEU A 324 -4.39 3.22 18.73
C LEU A 324 -5.81 3.51 19.23
N THR A 325 -6.50 2.54 19.80
CA THR A 325 -7.87 2.70 20.32
C THR A 325 -7.93 3.79 21.38
N VAL A 326 -7.01 3.78 22.35
CA VAL A 326 -6.92 4.81 23.39
C VAL A 326 -6.61 6.17 22.76
N ALA A 327 -5.59 6.25 21.91
CA ALA A 327 -5.20 7.51 21.27
C ALA A 327 -6.33 8.10 20.43
N MET A 328 -7.08 7.28 19.69
CA MET A 328 -8.25 7.70 18.92
C MET A 328 -9.38 8.20 19.81
N SER A 329 -9.61 7.57 20.97
CA SER A 329 -10.65 8.00 21.92
C SER A 329 -10.33 9.33 22.61
N GLU A 330 -9.04 9.65 22.77
CA GLU A 330 -8.55 10.91 23.35
C GLU A 330 -8.51 12.04 22.30
N ALA A 331 -8.43 11.69 21.01
CA ALA A 331 -8.30 12.66 19.93
C ALA A 331 -9.65 13.25 19.50
N LYS A 332 -9.66 14.55 19.21
CA LYS A 332 -10.79 15.22 18.55
C LYS A 332 -10.67 15.07 17.04
N VAL A 333 -11.40 14.12 16.48
CA VAL A 333 -11.43 13.84 15.03
C VAL A 333 -12.72 14.36 14.39
N VAL A 334 -12.59 15.05 13.27
CA VAL A 334 -13.71 15.45 12.39
C VAL A 334 -13.43 14.90 10.99
N ASN A 335 -14.26 13.96 10.53
CA ASN A 335 -14.13 13.35 9.20
C ASN A 335 -15.10 14.02 8.21
N ASN A 336 -14.59 15.01 7.47
CA ASN A 336 -15.40 15.79 6.53
C ASN A 336 -15.77 14.97 5.30
N LEU A 337 -14.87 14.11 4.81
CA LEU A 337 -15.15 13.25 3.65
C LEU A 337 -16.31 12.29 3.93
N ALA A 338 -16.31 11.63 5.09
CA ALA A 338 -17.42 10.76 5.49
C ALA A 338 -18.73 11.55 5.61
N THR A 339 -18.67 12.76 6.19
CA THR A 339 -19.83 13.66 6.28
C THR A 339 -20.35 14.04 4.90
N GLU A 340 -19.47 14.33 3.94
CA GLU A 340 -19.82 14.65 2.56
C GLU A 340 -20.50 13.47 1.86
N ILE A 341 -20.00 12.24 2.06
CA ILE A 341 -20.60 11.02 1.53
C ILE A 341 -22.00 10.79 2.10
N LEU A 342 -22.18 10.97 3.41
CA LEU A 342 -23.49 10.83 4.06
C LEU A 342 -24.49 11.87 3.56
N ASN A 343 -24.04 13.10 3.31
CA ASN A 343 -24.89 14.16 2.76
C ASN A 343 -25.17 13.98 1.27
N ASN A 344 -24.28 13.30 0.53
CA ASN A 344 -24.36 13.12 -0.93
C ASN A 344 -24.14 11.66 -1.34
N PRO A 345 -25.01 10.72 -0.93
CA PRO A 345 -24.78 9.28 -1.11
C PRO A 345 -24.78 8.83 -2.58
N SER A 346 -25.37 9.61 -3.49
CA SER A 346 -25.32 9.33 -4.94
C SER A 346 -23.97 9.66 -5.58
N ASN A 347 -23.16 10.50 -4.93
CA ASN A 347 -21.87 10.99 -5.43
C ASN A 347 -20.69 10.32 -4.72
N LEU A 348 -20.87 9.81 -3.51
CA LEU A 348 -19.83 9.09 -2.75
C LEU A 348 -18.52 9.89 -2.60
N GLY A 349 -18.60 11.22 -2.50
CA GLY A 349 -17.42 12.09 -2.38
C GLY A 349 -16.51 12.06 -3.63
N LEU A 350 -17.06 11.73 -4.81
CA LEU A 350 -16.31 11.65 -6.06
C LEU A 350 -16.32 12.96 -6.86
N ARG A 351 -17.24 13.87 -6.56
CA ARG A 351 -17.38 15.17 -7.22
C ARG A 351 -17.41 16.26 -6.15
N PRO A 352 -16.69 17.39 -6.32
CA PRO A 352 -16.71 18.47 -5.34
C PRO A 352 -18.13 18.98 -5.13
N ALA A 353 -18.45 19.41 -3.91
CA ALA A 353 -19.64 20.19 -3.59
C ALA A 353 -19.62 21.54 -4.35
N GLY A 354 -19.95 21.52 -5.64
CA GLY A 354 -20.37 22.71 -6.36
C GLY A 354 -21.77 23.11 -5.88
N PRO A 355 -22.15 24.41 -5.96
CA PRO A 355 -23.49 24.83 -5.59
C PRO A 355 -24.52 24.04 -6.41
N GLU A 356 -25.45 23.38 -5.71
CA GLU A 356 -26.60 22.76 -6.36
C GLU A 356 -27.29 23.80 -7.25
N PRO A 357 -27.70 23.48 -8.49
CA PRO A 357 -28.55 24.36 -9.24
C PRO A 357 -29.87 24.47 -8.47
N SER A 358 -30.06 25.62 -7.83
CA SER A 358 -31.34 26.03 -7.24
C SER A 358 -32.44 25.72 -8.25
N LYS A 359 -33.42 24.90 -7.82
CA LYS A 359 -34.69 24.73 -8.52
C LYS A 359 -35.34 26.12 -8.61
N ALA A 360 -35.05 26.84 -9.70
CA ALA A 360 -35.73 28.06 -10.03
C ALA A 360 -37.19 27.70 -10.36
N ALA A 361 -38.07 27.99 -9.42
CA ALA A 361 -39.48 28.20 -9.67
C ALA A 361 -39.63 29.31 -10.73
N GLY A 362 -40.40 29.05 -11.77
CA GLY A 362 -40.70 30.05 -12.79
C GLY A 362 -41.12 29.46 -14.12
N SER A 363 -42.29 28.82 -14.15
CA SER A 363 -43.01 28.60 -15.39
C SER A 363 -43.50 29.95 -15.94
N PRO A 364 -43.29 30.29 -17.21
CA PRO A 364 -44.15 31.25 -17.88
C PRO A 364 -45.19 30.50 -18.71
N THR A 365 -46.44 30.74 -18.35
CA THR A 365 -47.66 30.51 -19.12
C THR A 365 -47.51 31.08 -20.53
N VAL A 366 -47.81 30.30 -21.57
CA VAL A 366 -48.19 30.82 -22.88
C VAL A 366 -49.41 30.05 -23.38
N THR A 367 -50.53 30.76 -23.46
CA THR A 367 -51.82 30.36 -24.04
C THR A 367 -51.75 30.31 -25.58
N PRO A 368 -52.65 29.57 -26.26
CA PRO A 368 -52.53 29.27 -27.68
C PRO A 368 -53.27 30.27 -28.57
N SER A 369 -52.75 30.51 -29.77
CA SER A 369 -53.49 31.16 -30.86
C SER A 369 -53.34 30.35 -32.14
N SER A 370 -54.49 29.93 -32.66
CA SER A 370 -54.70 29.22 -33.93
C SER A 370 -54.56 30.14 -35.14
N SER A 371 -53.99 29.65 -36.24
CA SER A 371 -54.54 29.89 -37.60
C SER A 371 -53.80 29.09 -38.70
N THR A 372 -54.58 28.25 -39.37
CA THR A 372 -54.62 27.92 -40.82
C THR A 372 -53.38 27.46 -41.61
N SER A 373 -53.56 26.28 -42.20
CA SER A 373 -52.85 25.70 -43.35
C SER A 373 -53.03 26.52 -44.65
N PRO A 374 -52.18 26.31 -45.67
CA PRO A 374 -52.68 25.50 -46.80
C PRO A 374 -51.64 24.50 -47.39
N ALA A 375 -52.16 23.69 -48.30
CA ALA A 375 -51.71 22.40 -48.78
C ALA A 375 -50.71 22.39 -49.96
N ALA A 376 -50.33 21.14 -50.33
CA ALA A 376 -49.82 20.63 -51.62
C ALA A 376 -48.28 20.64 -51.78
N LYS A 377 -47.58 19.59 -52.25
CA LYS A 377 -47.89 18.60 -53.32
C LYS A 377 -47.01 17.34 -53.17
N ALA A 378 -47.45 16.26 -53.83
CA ALA A 378 -46.92 14.90 -53.81
C ALA A 378 -45.81 14.59 -54.85
N SER A 379 -45.04 13.52 -54.60
CA SER A 379 -44.51 12.53 -55.58
C SER A 379 -43.67 11.47 -54.81
N ALA A 380 -44.15 10.24 -54.57
CA ALA A 380 -44.02 9.03 -55.42
C ALA A 380 -42.55 8.72 -55.79
N THR A 381 -41.91 7.62 -55.36
CA THR A 381 -42.02 6.25 -55.93
C THR A 381 -41.01 5.30 -55.20
N PRO A 382 -41.18 3.95 -55.20
CA PRO A 382 -40.63 3.01 -54.21
C PRO A 382 -39.60 1.98 -54.77
N ALA A 383 -38.92 1.22 -53.89
CA ALA A 383 -38.48 -0.18 -54.13
C ALA A 383 -37.85 -0.77 -52.84
N LYS A 384 -38.44 -1.80 -52.20
CA LYS A 384 -38.21 -3.26 -52.38
C LYS A 384 -36.86 -3.73 -51.79
N ALA A 385 -36.81 -4.27 -50.57
CA ALA A 385 -37.06 -5.66 -50.13
C ALA A 385 -35.85 -6.61 -50.24
N GLY A 386 -35.61 -7.40 -49.18
CA GLY A 386 -34.71 -8.56 -49.14
C GLY A 386 -33.87 -8.62 -47.85
N SER A 387 -34.45 -8.94 -46.69
CA SER A 387 -34.57 -10.28 -46.04
C SER A 387 -33.29 -10.78 -45.31
N PRO A 388 -33.42 -11.54 -44.21
CA PRO A 388 -32.39 -11.73 -43.18
C PRO A 388 -31.67 -13.09 -43.29
N GLY A 389 -30.54 -13.25 -42.60
CA GLY A 389 -29.90 -14.56 -42.51
C GLY A 389 -28.75 -14.66 -41.50
N LYS A 390 -29.09 -15.27 -40.36
CA LYS A 390 -28.27 -15.99 -39.36
C LYS A 390 -27.29 -15.22 -38.47
#